data_AF-A0A4S9TTC2-F1
#
_entry.id   AF-A0A4S9TTC2-F1
#
_cell.length_a   1.000
_cell.length_b   1.000
_cell.length_c   1.000
_cell.angle_alpha   90.00
_cell.angle_beta   90.00
_cell.angle_gamma   90.00
#
_symmetry.space_group_name_H-M   'P 1'
#
loop_
_entity.id
_entity.type
_entity.pdbx_description
1 polymer ?
#
loop_
_entity_poly.entity_id
_entity_poly.type
_entity_poly.pdbx_seq_one_letter_code
_entity_poly.pdbx_strand_id
1 'polypeptide(L)'
;MPSKKKDMPYSWEMVVEANRHGTVGDVDLALLSAFEESEKAYEICVDSARVNATLNNKVDRLEYLLDEGHIDMNKIGPASVASSFGDSSPKDLAAMLVSRGWDINQIQPTRGTYHSPASNEFNKKLIQLVCRDEEMVRWCLDKGATIEESDETLLADVASFGSIDTCRILLEHGAPISESTLHNAAWRGRPEMVTYLVDEVGLDVNKVYQGRHEPMLQHRTPLCSAVISPFLNGPGEVVKILLERGADPCLEGNNAFDEAKSRLMIDILNEWKHRDEKTQEEPKAKRRKTSKQNVSGDPKKKI
;
A
#
# COMPACT_ATOMS: atom_id res chain seq x y z
N MET A 1 9.99 1.02 31.77
CA MET A 1 9.36 0.27 32.88
C MET A 1 9.52 -1.22 32.62
N PRO A 2 10.08 -2.03 33.53
CA PRO A 2 10.23 -3.46 33.30
C PRO A 2 8.94 -4.17 33.73
N SER A 3 7.97 -4.30 32.82
CA SER A 3 6.73 -5.04 33.09
C SER A 3 6.53 -6.10 32.01
N LYS A 4 6.63 -7.40 32.38
CA LYS A 4 5.98 -8.58 31.77
C LYS A 4 6.55 -9.96 32.20
N LYS A 5 7.60 -10.03 33.02
CA LYS A 5 8.19 -11.33 33.44
C LYS A 5 7.47 -12.06 34.60
N LYS A 6 6.44 -11.49 35.22
CA LYS A 6 5.95 -12.00 36.52
C LYS A 6 5.04 -13.24 36.47
N ASP A 7 4.56 -13.64 35.30
CA ASP A 7 3.60 -14.77 35.15
C ASP A 7 4.00 -15.79 34.06
N MET A 8 5.25 -15.80 33.60
CA MET A 8 5.71 -16.76 32.59
C MET A 8 6.23 -18.05 33.26
N PRO A 9 5.93 -19.23 32.70
CA PRO A 9 6.46 -20.50 33.20
C PRO A 9 7.98 -20.56 33.05
N TYR A 10 8.64 -21.42 33.81
CA TYR A 10 10.11 -21.52 33.78
C TYR A 10 10.59 -21.99 32.40
N SER A 11 9.88 -22.97 31.83
CA SER A 11 10.04 -23.48 30.46
C SER A 11 9.90 -22.43 29.35
N TRP A 12 9.30 -21.26 29.60
CA TRP A 12 9.13 -20.22 28.57
C TRP A 12 10.46 -19.70 28.03
N GLU A 13 11.45 -19.48 28.91
CA GLU A 13 12.77 -19.01 28.47
C GLU A 13 13.49 -20.09 27.64
N MET A 14 13.28 -21.36 27.94
CA MET A 14 13.82 -22.48 27.17
C MET A 14 13.26 -22.49 25.74
N VAL A 15 11.94 -22.33 25.58
CA VAL A 15 11.30 -22.26 24.24
C VAL A 15 11.81 -21.07 23.42
N VAL A 16 11.99 -19.92 24.06
CA VAL A 16 12.48 -18.70 23.38
C VAL A 16 13.92 -18.92 22.90
N GLU A 17 14.78 -19.51 23.72
CA GLU A 17 16.17 -19.76 23.35
C GLU A 17 16.29 -20.85 22.26
N ALA A 18 15.53 -21.94 22.39
CA ALA A 18 15.45 -22.99 21.37
C ALA A 18 15.04 -22.43 20.00
N ASN A 19 14.08 -21.50 19.97
CA ASN A 19 13.67 -20.82 18.73
C ASN A 19 14.65 -19.76 18.23
N ARG A 20 15.55 -19.23 19.05
CA ARG A 20 16.56 -18.29 18.56
C ARG A 20 17.77 -19.00 18.01
N HIS A 21 18.29 -19.96 18.76
CA HIS A 21 19.61 -20.52 18.54
C HIS A 21 19.67 -22.05 18.57
N GLY A 22 18.58 -22.72 18.93
CA GLY A 22 18.51 -24.18 19.05
C GLY A 22 18.01 -24.91 17.81
N THR A 23 17.79 -26.20 17.98
CA THR A 23 17.29 -27.17 17.00
C THR A 23 15.82 -27.50 17.26
N VAL A 24 15.21 -28.32 16.39
CA VAL A 24 13.90 -28.92 16.66
C VAL A 24 13.90 -29.72 17.97
N GLY A 25 14.98 -30.44 18.28
CA GLY A 25 15.09 -31.19 19.54
C GLY A 25 15.12 -30.30 20.79
N ASP A 26 15.67 -29.09 20.69
CA ASP A 26 15.64 -28.13 21.79
C ASP A 26 14.23 -27.57 22.01
N VAL A 27 13.44 -27.42 20.94
CA VAL A 27 12.02 -27.04 21.03
C VAL A 27 11.23 -28.17 21.69
N ASP A 28 11.43 -29.41 21.26
CA ASP A 28 10.78 -30.58 21.86
C ASP A 28 11.07 -30.69 23.36
N LEU A 29 12.34 -30.62 23.77
CA LEU A 29 12.74 -30.67 25.16
C LEU A 29 12.10 -29.55 26.01
N ALA A 30 12.01 -28.35 25.45
CA ALA A 30 11.38 -27.22 26.11
C ALA A 30 9.86 -27.41 26.27
N LEU A 31 9.18 -27.98 25.26
CA LEU A 31 7.76 -28.31 25.34
C LEU A 31 7.46 -29.45 26.31
N LEU A 32 8.32 -30.47 26.36
CA LEU A 32 8.25 -31.54 27.38
C LEU A 32 8.38 -30.97 28.79
N SER A 33 9.36 -30.09 29.00
CA SER A 33 9.55 -29.40 30.29
C SER A 33 8.31 -28.58 30.67
N ALA A 34 7.71 -27.87 29.71
CA ALA A 34 6.48 -27.10 29.92
C ALA A 34 5.28 -28.00 30.27
N PHE A 35 5.16 -29.16 29.63
CA PHE A 35 4.13 -30.16 29.92
C PHE A 35 4.24 -30.72 31.33
N GLU A 36 5.47 -31.01 31.78
CA GLU A 36 5.75 -31.44 33.16
C GLU A 36 5.45 -30.36 34.20
N GLU A 37 5.64 -29.08 33.84
CA GLU A 37 5.33 -27.94 34.72
C GLU A 37 3.83 -27.77 34.95
N SER A 38 3.03 -27.65 33.87
CA SER A 38 1.56 -27.64 33.91
C SER A 38 0.96 -27.53 32.51
N GLU A 39 -0.32 -27.89 32.37
CA GLU A 39 -1.10 -27.67 31.13
C GLU A 39 -1.05 -26.20 30.66
N LYS A 40 -1.21 -25.25 31.60
CA LYS A 40 -1.12 -23.82 31.28
C LYS A 40 0.27 -23.40 30.80
N ALA A 41 1.33 -23.96 31.40
CA ALA A 41 2.69 -23.69 30.96
C ALA A 41 2.92 -24.22 29.53
N TYR A 42 2.46 -25.45 29.27
CA TYR A 42 2.49 -26.06 27.94
C TYR A 42 1.79 -25.19 26.89
N GLU A 43 0.56 -24.74 27.14
CA GLU A 43 -0.17 -23.85 26.21
C GLU A 43 0.60 -22.55 25.90
N ILE A 44 1.13 -21.88 26.94
CA ILE A 44 1.92 -20.65 26.79
C ILE A 44 3.18 -20.91 25.95
N CYS A 45 3.85 -22.04 26.21
CA CYS A 45 5.08 -22.43 25.54
C CYS A 45 4.83 -22.83 24.07
N VAL A 46 3.75 -23.55 23.77
CA VAL A 46 3.33 -23.88 22.40
C VAL A 46 3.02 -22.62 21.61
N ASP A 47 2.26 -21.68 22.18
CA ASP A 47 1.97 -20.40 21.51
C ASP A 47 3.23 -19.57 21.28
N SER A 48 4.13 -19.52 22.28
CA SER A 48 5.43 -18.86 22.14
C SER A 48 6.28 -19.51 21.04
N ALA A 49 6.33 -20.84 20.99
CA ALA A 49 7.07 -21.58 19.98
C ALA A 49 6.56 -21.28 18.58
N ARG A 50 5.23 -21.35 18.38
CA ARG A 50 4.57 -21.04 17.12
C ARG A 50 4.88 -19.62 16.65
N VAL A 51 4.66 -18.62 17.51
CA VAL A 51 4.86 -17.21 17.16
C VAL A 51 6.32 -16.94 16.79
N ASN A 52 7.26 -17.45 17.57
CA ASN A 52 8.69 -17.26 17.28
C ASN A 52 9.14 -18.02 16.03
N ALA A 53 8.68 -19.26 15.82
CA ALA A 53 9.00 -20.02 14.62
C ALA A 53 8.48 -19.32 13.36
N THR A 54 7.25 -18.79 13.42
CA THR A 54 6.65 -18.02 12.31
C THR A 54 7.41 -16.73 12.06
N LEU A 55 7.59 -15.88 13.09
CA LEU A 55 8.21 -14.56 12.93
C LEU A 55 9.67 -14.61 12.49
N ASN A 56 10.42 -15.65 12.86
CA ASN A 56 11.83 -15.79 12.50
C ASN A 56 12.05 -16.67 11.24
N ASN A 57 10.97 -16.99 10.52
CA ASN A 57 10.98 -17.83 9.31
C ASN A 57 11.67 -19.19 9.53
N LYS A 58 11.34 -19.88 10.63
CA LYS A 58 11.94 -21.14 11.06
C LYS A 58 11.03 -22.29 10.65
N VAL A 59 11.11 -22.60 9.35
CA VAL A 59 10.24 -23.56 8.68
C VAL A 59 10.29 -24.93 9.34
N ASP A 60 11.48 -25.42 9.68
CA ASP A 60 11.74 -26.69 10.36
C ASP A 60 11.01 -26.80 11.72
N ARG A 61 11.05 -25.73 12.52
CA ARG A 61 10.40 -25.69 13.83
C ARG A 61 8.89 -25.62 13.71
N LEU A 62 8.38 -24.83 12.77
CA LEU A 62 6.94 -24.74 12.56
C LEU A 62 6.37 -26.04 11.97
N GLU A 63 7.12 -26.67 11.07
CA GLU A 63 6.82 -27.99 10.52
C GLU A 63 6.73 -29.05 11.61
N TYR A 64 7.72 -29.11 12.51
CA TYR A 64 7.65 -29.98 13.69
C TYR A 64 6.40 -29.77 14.55
N LEU A 65 6.08 -28.51 14.88
CA LEU A 65 4.90 -28.19 15.71
C LEU A 65 3.59 -28.63 15.05
N LEU A 66 3.52 -28.60 13.71
CA LEU A 66 2.36 -29.05 12.94
C LEU A 66 2.28 -30.57 12.87
N ASP A 67 3.41 -31.23 12.56
CA ASP A 67 3.47 -32.67 12.35
C ASP A 67 3.19 -33.44 13.66
N GLU A 68 3.66 -32.94 14.81
CA GLU A 68 3.35 -33.50 16.14
C GLU A 68 1.97 -33.06 16.69
N GLY A 69 1.22 -32.24 15.94
CA GLY A 69 -0.12 -31.81 16.32
C GLY A 69 -0.17 -30.84 17.51
N HIS A 70 0.94 -30.17 17.85
CA HIS A 70 0.98 -29.16 18.90
C HIS A 70 0.15 -27.91 18.52
N ILE A 71 0.08 -27.58 17.23
CA ILE A 71 -0.63 -26.40 16.74
C ILE A 71 -1.59 -26.72 15.60
N ASP A 72 -2.63 -25.90 15.48
CA ASP A 72 -3.56 -25.92 14.36
C ASP A 72 -3.09 -24.89 13.32
N MET A 73 -2.84 -25.36 12.10
CA MET A 73 -2.42 -24.55 10.96
C MET A 73 -3.40 -23.40 10.67
N ASN A 74 -4.69 -23.59 10.91
CA ASN A 74 -5.72 -22.57 10.68
C ASN A 74 -5.68 -21.44 11.73
N LYS A 75 -4.88 -21.58 12.79
CA LYS A 75 -4.61 -20.52 13.77
C LYS A 75 -3.41 -19.64 13.38
N ILE A 76 -2.75 -19.92 12.25
CA ILE A 76 -1.63 -19.13 11.73
C ILE A 76 -2.19 -18.09 10.77
N GLY A 77 -2.22 -16.84 11.21
CA GLY A 77 -2.83 -15.75 10.44
C GLY A 77 -1.91 -15.22 9.32
N PRO A 78 -2.48 -14.66 8.24
CA PRO A 78 -1.72 -14.13 7.12
C PRO A 78 -0.78 -12.98 7.53
N ALA A 79 -1.14 -12.17 8.53
CA ALA A 79 -0.28 -11.12 9.08
C ALA A 79 1.01 -11.67 9.70
N SER A 80 0.94 -12.82 10.38
CA SER A 80 2.11 -13.46 10.98
C SER A 80 3.04 -14.02 9.91
N VAL A 81 2.49 -14.55 8.82
CA VAL A 81 3.26 -15.01 7.66
C VAL A 81 3.89 -13.83 6.92
N ALA A 82 3.13 -12.76 6.66
CA ALA A 82 3.65 -11.57 5.95
C ALA A 82 4.73 -10.82 6.74
N SER A 83 4.67 -10.85 8.07
CA SER A 83 5.63 -10.18 8.96
C SER A 83 6.78 -11.09 9.37
N SER A 84 6.94 -12.27 8.79
CA SER A 84 8.10 -13.12 9.11
C SER A 84 9.36 -12.50 8.52
N PHE A 85 10.37 -12.27 9.35
CA PHE A 85 11.66 -11.74 8.95
C PHE A 85 12.75 -12.81 9.20
N GLY A 86 13.70 -12.94 8.28
CA GLY A 86 14.78 -13.91 8.34
C GLY A 86 15.68 -13.81 7.11
N ASP A 87 16.67 -14.71 7.00
CA ASP A 87 17.59 -14.75 5.86
C ASP A 87 16.91 -15.19 4.55
N SER A 88 15.69 -15.73 4.63
CA SER A 88 14.86 -16.12 3.49
C SER A 88 13.54 -15.33 3.45
N SER A 89 13.01 -15.15 2.24
CA SER A 89 11.71 -14.54 1.96
C SER A 89 10.58 -15.25 2.73
N PRO A 90 9.50 -14.56 3.15
CA PRO A 90 8.30 -15.18 3.74
C PRO A 90 7.68 -16.30 2.86
N LYS A 91 8.12 -16.38 1.59
CA LYS A 91 7.76 -17.41 0.61
C LYS A 91 7.94 -18.84 1.10
N ASP A 92 9.05 -19.16 1.77
CA ASP A 92 9.34 -20.56 2.15
C ASP A 92 8.32 -21.05 3.19
N LEU A 93 8.06 -20.22 4.20
CA LEU A 93 7.04 -20.47 5.21
C LEU A 93 5.64 -20.56 4.59
N ALA A 94 5.28 -19.59 3.74
CA ALA A 94 4.00 -19.56 3.08
C ALA A 94 3.81 -20.79 2.17
N ALA A 95 4.84 -21.20 1.44
CA ALA A 95 4.83 -22.39 0.59
C ALA A 95 4.69 -23.67 1.40
N MET A 96 5.40 -23.79 2.53
CA MET A 96 5.25 -24.90 3.45
C MET A 96 3.80 -25.02 3.94
N LEU A 97 3.21 -23.91 4.41
CA LEU A 97 1.83 -23.87 4.91
C LEU A 97 0.81 -24.21 3.81
N VAL A 98 0.92 -23.57 2.64
CA VAL A 98 0.01 -23.80 1.50
C VAL A 98 0.11 -25.26 1.03
N SER A 99 1.31 -25.87 1.03
CA SER A 99 1.48 -27.28 0.65
C SER A 99 0.76 -28.25 1.59
N ARG A 100 0.50 -27.83 2.83
CA ARG A 100 -0.24 -28.58 3.86
C ARG A 100 -1.74 -28.25 3.88
N GLY A 101 -2.21 -27.35 3.00
CA GLY A 101 -3.63 -26.98 2.89
C GLY A 101 -4.02 -25.71 3.64
N TRP A 102 -3.05 -24.86 4.02
CA TRP A 102 -3.37 -23.54 4.56
C TRP A 102 -4.09 -22.70 3.50
N ASP A 103 -5.26 -22.17 3.86
CA ASP A 103 -6.06 -21.35 2.95
C ASP A 103 -5.38 -19.99 2.72
N ILE A 104 -4.90 -19.78 1.49
CA ILE A 104 -4.24 -18.53 1.07
C ILE A 104 -5.17 -17.31 1.07
N ASN A 105 -6.49 -17.56 1.01
CA ASN A 105 -7.52 -16.52 1.01
C ASN A 105 -8.10 -16.26 2.40
N GLN A 106 -7.63 -16.95 3.43
CA GLN A 106 -8.19 -16.76 4.76
C GLN A 106 -7.93 -15.34 5.25
N ILE A 107 -8.97 -14.77 5.82
CA ILE A 107 -8.91 -13.56 6.64
C ILE A 107 -9.00 -14.04 8.08
N GLN A 108 -7.95 -13.86 8.88
CA GLN A 108 -8.01 -14.27 10.27
C GLN A 108 -8.36 -13.05 11.15
N PRO A 109 -9.60 -12.94 11.65
CA PRO A 109 -9.93 -11.91 12.61
C PRO A 109 -9.15 -12.17 13.91
N THR A 110 -8.40 -11.18 14.36
CA THR A 110 -7.78 -11.19 15.70
C THR A 110 -8.89 -11.24 16.76
N ARG A 111 -9.20 -12.43 17.28
CA ARG A 111 -9.93 -12.52 18.56
C ARG A 111 -8.95 -12.67 19.70
N GLY A 112 -8.74 -11.56 20.41
CA GLY A 112 -8.21 -11.57 21.78
C GLY A 112 -7.28 -10.42 22.12
N THR A 113 -7.81 -9.35 22.74
CA THR A 113 -7.08 -8.36 23.56
C THR A 113 -6.23 -7.27 22.89
N TYR A 114 -6.65 -6.70 21.76
CA TYR A 114 -6.30 -5.30 21.45
C TYR A 114 -7.52 -4.61 20.83
N HIS A 115 -8.31 -3.92 21.67
CA HIS A 115 -9.31 -2.96 21.20
C HIS A 115 -8.58 -1.74 20.61
N SER A 116 -8.15 -1.84 19.35
CA SER A 116 -7.86 -0.66 18.54
C SER A 116 -8.91 -0.56 17.44
N PRO A 117 -9.76 0.47 17.45
CA PRO A 117 -10.72 0.73 16.36
C PRO A 117 -10.07 1.15 15.03
N ALA A 118 -8.75 0.96 14.84
CA ALA A 118 -7.99 1.70 13.84
C ALA A 118 -6.94 0.91 13.02
N SER A 119 -6.79 -0.40 13.18
CA SER A 119 -5.87 -1.18 12.33
C SER A 119 -6.62 -2.18 11.46
N ASN A 120 -7.04 -1.73 10.27
CA ASN A 120 -7.58 -2.56 9.19
C ASN A 120 -6.60 -3.66 8.71
N GLU A 121 -5.35 -3.66 9.19
CA GLU A 121 -4.31 -4.64 8.85
C GLU A 121 -4.67 -6.08 9.26
N PHE A 122 -5.50 -6.27 10.29
CA PHE A 122 -5.86 -7.60 10.80
C PHE A 122 -7.01 -8.28 10.05
N ASN A 123 -7.56 -7.66 9.01
CA ASN A 123 -8.58 -8.25 8.15
C ASN A 123 -8.14 -8.26 6.69
N LYS A 124 -6.87 -8.61 6.47
CA LYS A 124 -6.24 -8.67 5.16
C LYS A 124 -5.83 -10.10 4.82
N LYS A 125 -6.09 -10.51 3.58
CA LYS A 125 -5.51 -11.71 2.96
C LYS A 125 -3.99 -11.54 2.82
N LEU A 126 -3.26 -12.64 2.64
CA LEU A 126 -1.80 -12.59 2.47
C LEU A 126 -1.39 -11.64 1.33
N ILE A 127 -2.06 -11.72 0.17
CA ILE A 127 -1.77 -10.90 -1.01
C ILE A 127 -1.85 -9.39 -0.73
N GLN A 128 -2.74 -8.95 0.17
CA GLN A 128 -2.87 -7.53 0.53
C GLN A 128 -1.75 -7.06 1.45
N LEU A 129 -1.19 -7.96 2.27
CA LEU A 129 -0.10 -7.65 3.20
C LEU A 129 1.26 -7.64 2.50
N VAL A 130 1.43 -8.50 1.50
CA VAL A 130 2.68 -8.62 0.71
C VAL A 130 2.63 -7.84 -0.59
N CYS A 131 1.62 -6.99 -0.80
CA CYS A 131 1.39 -6.27 -2.07
C CYS A 131 2.54 -5.34 -2.53
N ARG A 132 3.56 -5.14 -1.70
CA ARG A 132 4.77 -4.37 -2.05
C ARG A 132 5.85 -5.22 -2.71
N ASP A 133 5.79 -6.54 -2.51
CA ASP A 133 6.71 -7.52 -3.07
C ASP A 133 6.06 -8.17 -4.29
N GLU A 134 6.52 -7.81 -5.48
CA GLU A 134 5.98 -8.32 -6.74
C GLU A 134 6.10 -9.85 -6.85
N GLU A 135 7.22 -10.43 -6.40
CA GLU A 135 7.44 -11.87 -6.48
C GLU A 135 6.43 -12.61 -5.59
N MET A 136 6.18 -12.08 -4.39
CA MET A 136 5.17 -12.64 -3.50
C MET A 136 3.75 -12.46 -4.02
N VAL A 137 3.44 -11.34 -4.68
CA VAL A 137 2.13 -11.15 -5.32
C VAL A 137 1.93 -12.18 -6.43
N ARG A 138 2.91 -12.36 -7.33
CA ARG A 138 2.85 -13.38 -8.39
C ARG A 138 2.67 -14.78 -7.80
N TRP A 139 3.48 -15.11 -6.79
CA TRP A 139 3.39 -16.40 -6.12
C TRP A 139 2.03 -16.62 -5.45
N CYS A 140 1.46 -15.60 -4.79
CA CYS A 140 0.13 -15.71 -4.19
C CYS A 140 -0.93 -16.01 -5.25
N LEU A 141 -0.91 -15.29 -6.37
CA LEU A 141 -1.85 -15.50 -7.48
C LEU A 141 -1.70 -16.90 -8.09
N ASP A 142 -0.46 -17.36 -8.32
CA ASP A 142 -0.16 -18.72 -8.80
C ASP A 142 -0.68 -19.82 -7.86
N LYS A 143 -0.80 -19.52 -6.56
CA LYS A 143 -1.35 -20.41 -5.53
C LYS A 143 -2.85 -20.24 -5.28
N GLY A 144 -3.54 -19.46 -6.11
CA GLY A 144 -4.99 -19.31 -6.05
C GLY A 144 -5.46 -18.24 -5.06
N ALA A 145 -4.62 -17.26 -4.74
CA ALA A 145 -5.11 -16.04 -4.10
C ALA A 145 -6.13 -15.34 -5.02
N THR A 146 -7.26 -14.98 -4.43
CA THR A 146 -8.41 -14.36 -5.11
C THR A 146 -8.47 -12.89 -4.79
N ILE A 147 -8.83 -12.10 -5.79
CA ILE A 147 -9.10 -10.67 -5.65
C ILE A 147 -10.60 -10.46 -5.80
N GLU A 148 -11.20 -9.76 -4.85
CA GLU A 148 -12.64 -9.49 -4.79
C GLU A 148 -12.91 -7.99 -4.83
N GLU A 149 -14.15 -7.60 -5.15
CA GLU A 149 -14.59 -6.19 -5.10
C GLU A 149 -14.42 -5.56 -3.71
N SER A 150 -14.49 -6.36 -2.64
CA SER A 150 -14.22 -5.90 -1.28
C SER A 150 -12.74 -5.56 -1.01
N ASP A 151 -11.83 -5.95 -1.89
CA ASP A 151 -10.41 -5.64 -1.81
C ASP A 151 -10.09 -4.23 -2.37
N GLU A 152 -11.05 -3.30 -2.30
CA GLU A 152 -11.01 -1.95 -2.88
C GLU A 152 -9.74 -1.16 -2.54
N THR A 153 -9.14 -1.35 -1.37
CA THR A 153 -7.92 -0.62 -0.96
C THR A 153 -6.62 -1.21 -1.52
N LEU A 154 -6.64 -2.39 -2.13
CA LEU A 154 -5.42 -3.11 -2.55
C LEU A 154 -4.60 -2.28 -3.56
N LEU A 155 -5.23 -1.77 -4.61
CA LEU A 155 -4.52 -0.94 -5.59
C LEU A 155 -4.08 0.41 -5.02
N ALA A 156 -4.81 0.95 -4.04
CA ALA A 156 -4.40 2.18 -3.35
C ALA A 156 -3.14 1.96 -2.48
N ASP A 157 -3.01 0.81 -1.82
CA ASP A 157 -1.81 0.40 -1.08
C ASP A 157 -0.60 0.22 -2.04
N VAL A 158 -0.82 -0.41 -3.20
CA VAL A 158 0.21 -0.58 -4.24
C VAL A 158 0.61 0.76 -4.86
N ALA A 159 -0.36 1.63 -5.15
CA ALA A 159 -0.10 2.98 -5.63
C ALA A 159 0.75 3.78 -4.61
N SER A 160 0.54 3.55 -3.31
CA SER A 160 1.37 4.17 -2.28
C SER A 160 2.79 3.62 -2.19
N PHE A 161 2.98 2.31 -2.33
CA PHE A 161 4.22 1.66 -1.90
C PHE A 161 4.77 0.55 -2.81
N GLY A 162 3.94 -0.07 -3.65
CA GLY A 162 4.31 -1.17 -4.54
C GLY A 162 4.81 -0.72 -5.91
N SER A 163 5.19 -1.64 -6.80
CA SER A 163 5.65 -1.32 -8.15
C SER A 163 4.50 -1.10 -9.15
N ILE A 164 4.81 -0.50 -10.29
CA ILE A 164 3.88 -0.41 -11.44
C ILE A 164 3.55 -1.81 -11.95
N ASP A 165 4.53 -2.71 -11.96
CA ASP A 165 4.34 -4.11 -12.37
C ASP A 165 3.35 -4.83 -11.44
N THR A 166 3.45 -4.66 -10.12
CA THR A 166 2.44 -5.18 -9.19
C THR A 166 1.06 -4.59 -9.49
N CYS A 167 0.97 -3.29 -9.79
CA CYS A 167 -0.30 -2.66 -10.16
C CYS A 167 -0.90 -3.29 -11.42
N ARG A 168 -0.08 -3.53 -12.46
CA ARG A 168 -0.47 -4.15 -13.73
C ARG A 168 -0.97 -5.59 -13.51
N ILE A 169 -0.22 -6.42 -12.79
CA ILE A 169 -0.59 -7.81 -12.50
C ILE A 169 -1.93 -7.88 -11.77
N LEU A 170 -2.13 -7.02 -10.75
CA LEU A 170 -3.36 -7.02 -9.96
C LEU A 170 -4.56 -6.54 -10.79
N LEU A 171 -4.38 -5.52 -11.65
CA LEU A 171 -5.40 -5.08 -12.60
C LEU A 171 -5.78 -6.19 -13.60
N GLU A 172 -4.80 -6.93 -14.12
CA GLU A 172 -5.04 -8.10 -14.99
C GLU A 172 -5.86 -9.20 -14.29
N HIS A 173 -5.75 -9.29 -12.96
CA HIS A 173 -6.52 -10.21 -12.12
C HIS A 173 -7.80 -9.58 -11.54
N GLY A 174 -8.26 -8.45 -12.09
CA GLY A 174 -9.53 -7.84 -11.74
C GLY A 174 -9.54 -7.06 -10.43
N ALA A 175 -8.38 -6.59 -9.95
CA ALA A 175 -8.34 -5.77 -8.75
C ALA A 175 -9.15 -4.47 -8.91
N PRO A 176 -10.05 -4.17 -7.97
CA PRO A 176 -10.85 -2.95 -8.03
C PRO A 176 -9.97 -1.70 -7.88
N ILE A 177 -10.22 -0.70 -8.71
CA ILE A 177 -9.59 0.61 -8.60
C ILE A 177 -10.36 1.45 -7.58
N SER A 178 -9.76 1.69 -6.41
CA SER A 178 -10.31 2.66 -5.45
C SER A 178 -10.22 4.09 -5.98
N GLU A 179 -11.19 4.93 -5.60
CA GLU A 179 -11.14 6.38 -5.81
C GLU A 179 -9.86 7.01 -5.25
N SER A 180 -9.28 6.44 -4.18
CA SER A 180 -8.04 6.94 -3.57
C SER A 180 -6.77 6.49 -4.29
N THR A 181 -6.83 5.64 -5.32
CA THR A 181 -5.63 5.07 -5.98
C THR A 181 -4.69 6.17 -6.49
N LEU A 182 -5.20 7.11 -7.28
CA LEU A 182 -4.41 8.24 -7.79
C LEU A 182 -4.04 9.23 -6.69
N HIS A 183 -4.94 9.48 -5.73
CA HIS A 183 -4.69 10.36 -4.58
C HIS A 183 -3.52 9.88 -3.73
N ASN A 184 -3.42 8.58 -3.49
CA ASN A 184 -2.35 7.96 -2.72
C ASN A 184 -1.00 8.04 -3.43
N ALA A 185 -0.94 7.71 -4.73
CA ALA A 185 0.27 7.90 -5.54
C ALA A 185 0.73 9.36 -5.54
N ALA A 186 -0.22 10.29 -5.64
CA ALA A 186 0.04 11.72 -5.67
C ALA A 186 0.56 12.22 -4.30
N TRP A 187 -0.11 11.85 -3.21
CA TRP A 187 0.29 12.20 -1.85
C TRP A 187 1.66 11.62 -1.47
N ARG A 188 1.97 10.40 -1.94
CA ARG A 188 3.30 9.77 -1.77
C ARG A 188 4.38 10.37 -2.67
N GLY A 189 4.02 11.27 -3.59
CA GLY A 189 4.96 11.91 -4.50
C GLY A 189 5.64 10.91 -5.42
N ARG A 190 4.87 10.08 -6.13
CA ARG A 190 5.38 9.03 -7.01
C ARG A 190 5.14 9.35 -8.49
N PRO A 191 6.05 10.08 -9.17
CA PRO A 191 5.84 10.58 -10.53
C PRO A 191 5.50 9.48 -11.54
N GLU A 192 6.28 8.40 -11.55
CA GLU A 192 6.12 7.31 -12.52
C GLU A 192 4.80 6.55 -12.31
N MET A 193 4.41 6.34 -11.05
CA MET A 193 3.13 5.72 -10.72
C MET A 193 1.95 6.62 -11.11
N VAL A 194 2.04 7.94 -10.86
CA VAL A 194 1.02 8.91 -11.27
C VAL A 194 0.88 8.93 -12.80
N THR A 195 2.00 8.98 -13.53
CA THR A 195 2.01 8.92 -14.99
C THR A 195 1.34 7.65 -15.49
N TYR A 196 1.69 6.48 -14.95
CA TYR A 196 1.06 5.21 -15.31
C TYR A 196 -0.45 5.21 -15.06
N LEU A 197 -0.88 5.65 -13.87
CA LEU A 197 -2.30 5.68 -13.48
C LEU A 197 -3.13 6.65 -14.35
N VAL A 198 -2.54 7.74 -14.83
CA VAL A 198 -3.23 8.70 -15.69
C VAL A 198 -3.20 8.28 -17.15
N ASP A 199 -2.04 7.88 -17.68
CA ASP A 199 -1.86 7.65 -19.11
C ASP A 199 -2.28 6.27 -19.57
N GLU A 200 -1.95 5.23 -18.78
CA GLU A 200 -2.25 3.85 -19.15
C GLU A 200 -3.57 3.38 -18.54
N VAL A 201 -3.84 3.73 -17.28
CA VAL A 201 -5.08 3.31 -16.59
C VAL A 201 -6.24 4.28 -16.87
N GLY A 202 -5.96 5.55 -17.18
CA GLY A 202 -6.98 6.53 -17.56
C GLY A 202 -7.75 7.14 -16.38
N LEU A 203 -7.12 7.26 -15.21
CA LEU A 203 -7.78 7.85 -14.03
C LEU A 203 -7.99 9.35 -14.18
N ASP A 204 -9.18 9.83 -13.78
CA ASP A 204 -9.55 11.23 -13.79
C ASP A 204 -8.71 12.04 -12.78
N VAL A 205 -7.90 12.95 -13.31
CA VAL A 205 -7.00 13.84 -12.53
C VAL A 205 -7.73 14.85 -11.65
N ASN A 206 -9.03 15.08 -11.88
CA ASN A 206 -9.86 16.02 -11.13
C ASN A 206 -10.88 15.32 -10.22
N LYS A 207 -10.88 13.99 -10.17
CA LYS A 207 -11.79 13.22 -9.30
C LYS A 207 -11.53 13.60 -7.85
N VAL A 208 -12.56 14.09 -7.17
CA VAL A 208 -12.50 14.38 -5.73
C VAL A 208 -12.71 13.09 -4.94
N TYR A 209 -11.84 12.81 -3.99
CA TYR A 209 -11.97 11.65 -3.10
C TYR A 209 -13.16 11.81 -2.14
N GLN A 210 -14.10 10.86 -2.19
CA GLN A 210 -15.28 10.80 -1.31
C GLN A 210 -15.32 9.53 -0.45
N GLY A 211 -14.29 8.69 -0.52
CA GLY A 211 -14.20 7.45 0.22
C GLY A 211 -13.93 7.64 1.72
N ARG A 212 -14.00 6.51 2.45
CA ARG A 212 -13.88 6.45 3.92
C ARG A 212 -12.52 6.00 4.45
N HIS A 213 -11.68 5.45 3.58
CA HIS A 213 -10.45 4.74 3.95
C HIS A 213 -9.26 5.67 4.17
N GLU A 214 -9.29 6.88 3.58
CA GLU A 214 -8.18 7.85 3.63
C GLU A 214 -8.62 9.20 4.19
N PRO A 215 -8.84 9.33 5.51
CA PRO A 215 -9.38 10.56 6.12
C PRO A 215 -8.54 11.81 5.82
N MET A 216 -7.23 11.67 5.60
CA MET A 216 -6.33 12.80 5.30
C MET A 216 -6.52 13.34 3.88
N LEU A 217 -7.04 12.52 2.98
CA LEU A 217 -7.28 12.86 1.57
C LEU A 217 -8.74 13.24 1.31
N GLN A 218 -9.59 13.23 2.35
CA GLN A 218 -11.02 13.44 2.22
C GLN A 218 -11.32 14.81 1.58
N HIS A 219 -12.20 14.79 0.57
CA HIS A 219 -12.59 15.98 -0.18
C HIS A 219 -11.40 16.70 -0.82
N ARG A 220 -10.42 15.94 -1.33
CA ARG A 220 -9.28 16.46 -2.11
C ARG A 220 -9.29 15.87 -3.50
N THR A 221 -8.69 16.59 -4.44
CA THR A 221 -8.23 16.04 -5.73
C THR A 221 -6.86 15.39 -5.58
N PRO A 222 -6.37 14.63 -6.58
CA PRO A 222 -4.99 14.18 -6.63
C PRO A 222 -3.98 15.32 -6.54
N LEU A 223 -4.26 16.46 -7.19
CA LEU A 223 -3.40 17.64 -7.16
C LEU A 223 -3.28 18.21 -5.75
N CYS A 224 -4.41 18.45 -5.06
CA CYS A 224 -4.42 18.88 -3.67
C CYS A 224 -3.67 17.89 -2.76
N SER A 225 -3.86 16.59 -2.99
CA SER A 225 -3.16 15.53 -2.26
C SER A 225 -1.64 15.62 -2.42
N ALA A 226 -1.12 15.89 -3.62
CA ALA A 226 0.29 16.13 -3.85
C ALA A 226 0.79 17.43 -3.19
N VAL A 227 0.00 18.49 -3.22
CA VAL A 227 0.36 19.81 -2.66
C VAL A 227 0.56 19.76 -1.14
N ILE A 228 -0.29 19.04 -0.40
CA ILE A 228 -0.20 18.89 1.06
C ILE A 228 0.76 17.78 1.51
N SER A 229 1.42 17.12 0.56
CA SER A 229 2.31 16.00 0.84
C SER A 229 3.47 16.41 1.77
N PRO A 230 3.78 15.61 2.81
CA PRO A 230 4.91 15.88 3.69
C PRO A 230 6.25 15.41 3.11
N PHE A 231 6.26 14.71 1.97
CA PHE A 231 7.49 14.16 1.39
C PHE A 231 8.30 15.24 0.69
N LEU A 232 9.62 15.26 0.92
CA LEU A 232 10.51 16.29 0.38
C LEU A 232 10.81 16.11 -1.11
N ASN A 233 10.80 14.85 -1.58
CA ASN A 233 11.16 14.47 -2.95
C ASN A 233 9.97 13.82 -3.63
N GLY A 234 9.65 14.25 -4.85
CA GLY A 234 8.59 13.65 -5.67
C GLY A 234 7.32 14.48 -5.82
N PRO A 235 6.68 15.01 -4.76
CA PRO A 235 5.40 15.72 -4.89
C PRO A 235 5.45 16.92 -5.83
N GLY A 236 6.56 17.66 -5.89
CA GLY A 236 6.68 18.79 -6.80
C GLY A 236 6.65 18.36 -8.28
N GLU A 237 7.23 17.20 -8.59
CA GLU A 237 7.19 16.64 -9.94
C GLU A 237 5.80 16.07 -10.26
N VAL A 238 5.16 15.42 -9.29
CA VAL A 238 3.76 14.99 -9.40
C VAL A 238 2.83 16.18 -9.68
N VAL A 239 2.99 17.31 -8.98
CA VAL A 239 2.18 18.51 -9.21
C VAL A 239 2.32 18.99 -10.65
N LYS A 240 3.54 19.04 -11.19
CA LYS A 240 3.75 19.40 -12.61
C LYS A 240 3.07 18.41 -13.55
N ILE A 241 3.25 17.11 -13.34
CA ILE A 241 2.64 16.06 -14.18
C ILE A 241 1.12 16.21 -14.18
N LEU A 242 0.50 16.35 -13.01
CA LEU A 242 -0.96 16.49 -12.90
C LEU A 242 -1.45 17.76 -13.62
N LEU A 243 -0.75 18.89 -13.46
CA LEU A 243 -1.09 20.13 -14.17
C LEU A 243 -0.93 20.01 -15.69
N GLU A 244 0.13 19.35 -16.16
CA GLU A 244 0.36 19.07 -17.58
C GLU A 244 -0.73 18.15 -18.18
N ARG A 245 -1.41 17.37 -17.33
CA ARG A 245 -2.52 16.50 -17.70
C ARG A 245 -3.90 17.07 -17.40
N GLY A 246 -3.98 18.37 -17.12
CA GLY A 246 -5.24 19.10 -17.02
C GLY A 246 -5.92 19.01 -15.66
N ALA A 247 -5.16 18.74 -14.59
CA ALA A 247 -5.66 18.98 -13.24
C ALA A 247 -5.96 20.48 -13.07
N ASP A 248 -7.14 20.81 -12.56
CA ASP A 248 -7.58 22.17 -12.28
C ASP A 248 -7.10 22.59 -10.88
N PRO A 249 -6.11 23.50 -10.75
CA PRO A 249 -5.63 23.97 -9.46
C PRO A 249 -6.61 24.88 -8.73
N CYS A 250 -7.66 25.34 -9.41
CA CYS A 250 -8.66 26.27 -8.87
C CYS A 250 -10.04 25.60 -8.69
N LEU A 251 -10.10 24.26 -8.66
CA LEU A 251 -11.36 23.53 -8.54
C LEU A 251 -12.15 23.98 -7.30
N GLU A 252 -13.45 24.21 -7.46
CA GLU A 252 -14.30 24.72 -6.39
C GLU A 252 -14.30 23.77 -5.17
N GLY A 253 -14.01 24.32 -3.99
CA GLY A 253 -13.85 23.54 -2.75
C GLY A 253 -12.56 22.73 -2.63
N ASN A 254 -11.69 22.73 -3.66
CA ASN A 254 -10.45 21.96 -3.77
C ASN A 254 -9.35 22.80 -4.43
N ASN A 255 -9.11 24.01 -3.92
CA ASN A 255 -8.16 24.94 -4.51
C ASN A 255 -6.72 24.65 -4.02
N ALA A 256 -5.85 24.26 -4.94
CA ALA A 256 -4.45 23.94 -4.66
C ALA A 256 -3.65 25.15 -4.14
N PHE A 257 -3.98 26.37 -4.56
CA PHE A 257 -3.32 27.59 -4.06
C PHE A 257 -3.63 27.86 -2.59
N ASP A 258 -4.85 27.54 -2.14
CA ASP A 258 -5.25 27.72 -0.74
C ASP A 258 -4.58 26.70 0.19
N GLU A 259 -4.23 25.53 -0.35
CA GLU A 259 -3.60 24.43 0.39
C GLU A 259 -2.07 24.50 0.43
N ALA A 260 -1.45 25.14 -0.57
CA ALA A 260 0.00 25.19 -0.71
C ALA A 260 0.67 26.00 0.41
N LYS A 261 1.43 25.30 1.27
CA LYS A 261 2.18 25.92 2.38
C LYS A 261 3.69 25.98 2.15
N SER A 262 4.22 25.09 1.31
CA SER A 262 5.66 25.07 1.02
C SER A 262 5.99 26.02 -0.11
N ARG A 263 7.14 26.68 -0.02
CA ARG A 263 7.63 27.60 -1.06
C ARG A 263 7.70 26.93 -2.43
N LEU A 264 8.13 25.66 -2.46
CA LEU A 264 8.20 24.87 -3.69
C LEU A 264 6.84 24.76 -4.39
N MET A 265 5.77 24.39 -3.66
CA MET A 265 4.44 24.24 -4.28
C MET A 265 3.88 25.59 -4.73
N ILE A 266 4.08 26.63 -3.94
CA ILE A 266 3.67 28.00 -4.29
C ILE A 266 4.37 28.45 -5.58
N ASP A 267 5.67 28.23 -5.70
CA ASP A 267 6.45 28.62 -6.88
C ASP A 267 5.97 27.85 -8.13
N ILE A 268 5.75 26.53 -8.03
CA ILE A 268 5.25 25.70 -9.15
C ILE A 268 3.86 26.17 -9.62
N LEU A 269 2.92 26.40 -8.69
CA LEU A 269 1.57 26.83 -9.03
C LEU A 269 1.55 28.23 -9.64
N ASN A 270 2.39 29.15 -9.16
CA ASN A 270 2.53 30.49 -9.75
C ASN A 270 3.16 30.44 -11.15
N GLU A 271 4.17 29.60 -11.36
CA GLU A 271 4.74 29.37 -12.69
C GLU A 271 3.69 28.85 -13.67
N TRP A 272 2.87 27.88 -13.24
CA TRP A 272 1.76 27.37 -14.06
C TRP A 272 0.77 28.48 -14.39
N LYS A 273 0.35 29.27 -13.40
CA LYS A 273 -0.62 30.37 -13.59
C LYS A 273 -0.13 31.38 -14.62
N HIS A 274 1.13 31.79 -14.52
CA HIS A 274 1.73 32.71 -15.48
C HIS A 274 1.86 32.12 -16.90
N ARG A 275 2.08 30.81 -17.04
CA ARG A 275 2.07 30.14 -18.35
C ARG A 275 0.66 30.08 -18.94
N ASP A 276 -0.35 29.79 -18.12
CA ASP A 276 -1.74 29.73 -18.57
C ASP A 276 -2.25 31.11 -19.02
N GLU A 277 -1.99 32.16 -18.23
CA GLU A 277 -2.32 33.55 -18.57
C GLU A 277 -1.72 33.97 -19.93
N LYS A 278 -0.44 33.66 -20.17
CA LYS A 278 0.22 33.92 -21.47
C LYS A 278 -0.43 33.15 -22.62
N THR A 279 -0.78 31.88 -22.39
CA THR A 279 -1.40 31.02 -23.40
C THR A 279 -2.80 31.53 -23.78
N GLN A 280 -3.54 32.11 -22.83
CA GLN A 280 -4.84 32.75 -23.08
C GLN A 280 -4.73 34.13 -23.78
N GLU A 281 -3.62 34.86 -23.64
CA GLU A 281 -3.39 36.15 -24.29
C GLU A 281 -2.96 36.04 -25.78
N GLU A 282 -2.16 35.04 -26.14
CA GLU A 282 -1.67 34.81 -27.51
C GLU A 282 -2.75 34.66 -28.61
N PRO A 283 -3.90 33.98 -28.40
CA PRO A 283 -4.95 33.90 -29.42
C PRO A 283 -5.61 35.26 -29.73
N LYS A 284 -5.55 36.25 -28.82
CA LYS A 284 -6.10 37.61 -29.06
C LYS A 284 -5.17 38.47 -29.92
N ALA A 285 -3.86 38.25 -29.87
CA ALA A 285 -2.87 39.03 -30.63
C ALA A 285 -2.84 38.67 -32.14
N LYS A 286 -3.07 37.39 -32.50
CA LYS A 286 -3.11 36.95 -33.91
C LYS A 286 -4.35 37.47 -34.68
N ARG A 287 -5.48 37.70 -34.02
CA ARG A 287 -6.69 38.31 -34.64
C ARG A 287 -6.56 39.82 -34.93
N ARG A 288 -5.67 40.54 -34.24
CA ARG A 288 -5.42 41.98 -34.47
C ARG A 288 -4.47 42.26 -35.64
N LYS A 289 -3.69 41.28 -36.10
CA LYS A 289 -2.77 41.44 -37.25
C LYS A 289 -3.44 41.13 -38.60
N THR A 290 -4.41 40.22 -38.65
CA THR A 290 -5.15 39.90 -39.89
C THR A 290 -6.25 40.91 -40.25
N SER A 291 -6.68 41.77 -39.32
CA SER A 291 -7.67 42.84 -39.59
C SER A 291 -7.07 44.15 -40.11
N LYS A 292 -5.73 44.29 -40.17
CA LYS A 292 -5.04 45.51 -40.67
C LYS A 292 -4.42 45.37 -42.06
N GLN A 293 -4.58 44.23 -42.75
CA GLN A 293 -3.96 44.01 -44.08
C GLN A 293 -4.93 44.03 -45.28
N ASN A 294 -6.24 44.21 -45.08
CA ASN A 294 -7.21 44.26 -46.19
C ASN A 294 -7.95 45.61 -46.29
N VAL A 295 -7.23 46.71 -46.54
CA VAL A 295 -7.82 47.93 -47.14
C VAL A 295 -6.77 48.64 -48.00
N SER A 296 -6.51 48.15 -49.22
CA SER A 296 -6.05 48.98 -50.33
C SER A 296 -6.21 48.23 -51.65
N GLY A 297 -7.23 48.61 -52.42
CA GLY A 297 -7.52 48.02 -53.73
C GLY A 297 -8.72 48.68 -54.37
N ASP A 298 -8.61 49.98 -54.62
CA ASP A 298 -9.52 50.73 -55.48
C ASP A 298 -9.20 50.40 -56.95
N PRO A 299 -10.19 50.13 -57.81
CA PRO A 299 -10.06 50.59 -59.18
C PRO A 299 -11.32 51.29 -59.67
N LYS A 300 -11.28 52.62 -59.69
CA LYS A 300 -12.03 53.43 -60.66
C LYS A 300 -11.41 53.31 -62.05
N LYS A 301 -12.22 52.89 -63.04
CA LYS A 301 -12.34 53.43 -64.43
C LYS A 301 -13.39 52.56 -65.17
N LYS A 302 -14.58 53.08 -65.51
CA LYS A 302 -14.93 53.70 -66.82
C LYS A 302 -14.38 52.86 -67.99
N ILE A 303 -15.16 52.27 -68.91
CA ILE A 303 -16.36 52.70 -69.66
C ILE A 303 -17.22 51.46 -69.93
#